data_AF-A0A3B8T6B0-F1
#
_entry.id   AF-A0A3B8T6B0-F1
#
_cell.length_a   1.000
_cell.length_b   1.000
_cell.length_c   1.000
_cell.angle_alpha   90.00
_cell.angle_beta   90.00
_cell.angle_gamma   90.00
#
_symmetry.space_group_name_H-M   'P 1'
#
loop_
_entity.id
_entity.type
_entity.pdbx_description
1 polymer ?
#
loop_
_entity_poly.entity_id
_entity_poly.type
_entity_poly.pdbx_seq_one_letter_code
_entity_poly.pdbx_strand_id
1 'polypeptide(L)'
;VGAGETIQLVAEHLNGQGVRGTDVVNRTLANAEILAASIDGHAWPLTELGDRIQHADIVIASTGASVPVLGKGMVERAQKVRRHKPMFMVDLAVPRDIEPEVGEIDSVYLYTVDDLQAVVEEGLEQRQEAARHADALIREALDDWQREIRGYRAVDTIKQLRDGTQDLSEQELARALKALESGKPAADVLTQHSRNLTNKFLHAPTVALRSAAEQGDLSLLDATHRLFSIDETEDSD
;
A
#
# COMPACT_ATOMS: atom_id res chain seq x y z
N VAL A 1 -19.98 26.73 17.03
CA VAL A 1 -21.11 27.61 16.64
C VAL A 1 -21.69 27.08 15.36
N GLY A 2 -22.99 26.78 15.37
CA GLY A 2 -23.64 25.95 14.35
C GLY A 2 -23.80 24.51 14.81
N ALA A 3 -24.68 23.78 14.13
CA ALA A 3 -24.95 22.36 14.35
C ALA A 3 -25.20 21.64 13.01
N GLY A 4 -24.52 22.08 11.95
CA GLY A 4 -24.50 21.41 10.66
C GLY A 4 -23.46 20.28 10.62
N GLU A 5 -23.45 19.53 9.51
CA GLU A 5 -22.57 18.38 9.28
C GLU A 5 -21.09 18.69 9.54
N THR A 6 -20.59 19.84 9.04
CA THR A 6 -19.20 20.26 9.24
C THR A 6 -18.86 20.44 10.72
N ILE A 7 -19.71 21.10 11.52
CA ILE A 7 -19.48 21.24 12.96
C ILE A 7 -19.57 19.90 13.66
N GLN A 8 -20.50 19.03 13.25
CA GLN A 8 -20.63 17.71 13.84
C GLN A 8 -19.33 16.90 13.69
N LEU A 9 -18.79 16.81 12.47
CA LEU A 9 -17.55 16.08 12.21
C LEU A 9 -16.37 16.63 13.03
N VAL A 10 -16.25 17.95 13.11
CA VAL A 10 -15.20 18.61 13.89
C VAL A 10 -15.36 18.33 15.38
N ALA A 11 -16.58 18.42 15.91
CA ALA A 11 -16.86 18.20 17.32
C ALA A 11 -16.60 16.75 17.74
N GLU A 12 -17.02 15.78 16.92
CA GLU A 12 -16.72 14.36 17.11
C GLU A 12 -15.21 14.09 17.09
N HIS A 13 -14.49 14.69 16.14
CA HIS A 13 -13.04 14.56 16.06
C HIS A 13 -12.34 15.11 17.31
N LEU A 14 -12.69 16.32 17.75
CA LEU A 14 -12.11 16.93 18.95
C LEU A 14 -12.41 16.13 20.22
N ASN A 15 -13.63 15.60 20.35
CA ASN A 15 -14.00 14.71 21.45
C ASN A 15 -13.14 13.44 21.45
N GLY A 16 -12.90 12.85 20.27
CA GLY A 16 -11.99 11.71 20.10
C GLY A 16 -10.53 12.01 20.49
N GLN A 17 -10.10 13.26 20.38
CA GLN A 17 -8.78 13.74 20.83
C GLN A 17 -8.75 14.10 22.34
N GLY A 18 -9.86 13.90 23.07
CA GLY A 18 -9.95 14.11 24.51
C GLY A 18 -10.35 15.52 24.94
N VAL A 19 -10.79 16.37 24.02
CA VAL A 19 -11.38 17.68 24.36
C VAL A 19 -12.72 17.44 25.08
N ARG A 20 -12.92 18.09 26.23
CA ARG A 20 -14.15 17.98 27.04
C ARG A 20 -14.74 19.35 27.34
N GLY A 21 -16.01 19.38 27.71
CA GLY A 21 -16.70 20.62 28.07
C GLY A 21 -17.05 21.48 26.86
N THR A 22 -17.34 20.86 25.72
CA THR A 22 -17.66 21.54 24.46
C THR A 22 -19.02 22.21 24.53
N ASP A 23 -19.08 23.51 24.22
CA ASP A 23 -20.34 24.25 24.05
C ASP A 23 -20.78 24.24 22.59
N VAL A 24 -22.00 23.77 22.33
CA VAL A 24 -22.67 23.82 21.03
C VAL A 24 -23.69 24.95 21.07
N VAL A 25 -23.42 26.02 20.33
CA VAL A 25 -24.30 27.18 20.23
C VAL A 25 -24.96 27.18 18.85
N ASN A 26 -26.29 27.21 18.77
CA ASN A 26 -27.00 27.19 17.49
C ASN A 26 -28.30 28.01 17.48
N ARG A 27 -28.75 28.44 16.29
CA ARG A 27 -30.02 29.16 16.10
C ARG A 27 -31.23 28.35 16.56
N THR A 28 -31.25 27.06 16.20
CA THR A 28 -32.27 26.11 16.67
C THR A 28 -31.68 25.30 17.80
N LEU A 29 -32.16 25.51 19.02
CA LEU A 29 -31.63 24.86 20.23
C LEU A 29 -31.68 23.33 20.13
N ALA A 30 -32.77 22.77 19.63
CA ALA A 30 -32.91 21.31 19.48
C ALA A 30 -31.78 20.66 18.67
N ASN A 31 -31.27 21.33 17.63
CA ASN A 31 -30.15 20.80 16.85
C ASN A 31 -28.84 20.86 17.65
N ALA A 32 -28.66 21.88 18.49
CA ALA A 32 -27.51 21.94 19.40
C ALA A 32 -27.58 20.84 20.46
N GLU A 33 -28.76 20.55 21.01
CA GLU A 33 -28.98 19.47 21.98
C GLU A 33 -28.62 18.10 21.41
N ILE A 34 -29.04 17.82 20.17
CA ILE A 34 -28.70 16.57 19.48
C ILE A 34 -27.18 16.41 19.34
N LEU A 35 -26.48 17.44 18.86
CA LEU A 35 -25.04 17.38 18.68
C LEU A 35 -24.29 17.33 20.03
N ALA A 36 -24.70 18.13 21.01
CA ALA A 36 -24.09 18.13 22.33
C ALA A 36 -24.18 16.75 22.99
N ALA A 37 -25.31 16.05 22.82
CA ALA A 37 -25.50 14.71 23.36
C ALA A 37 -24.53 13.67 22.76
N SER A 38 -24.11 13.82 21.49
CA SER A 38 -23.18 12.85 20.87
C SER A 38 -21.72 13.02 21.33
N ILE A 39 -21.38 14.16 21.92
CA ILE A 39 -20.01 14.53 22.32
C ILE A 39 -19.84 14.81 23.81
N ASP A 40 -20.84 14.50 24.65
CA ASP A 40 -20.85 14.84 26.09
C ASP A 40 -20.62 16.36 26.33
N GLY A 41 -21.26 17.19 25.50
CA GLY A 41 -21.17 18.64 25.51
C GLY A 41 -22.40 19.33 26.11
N HIS A 42 -22.42 20.66 26.03
CA HIS A 42 -23.53 21.50 26.49
C HIS A 42 -24.15 22.26 25.33
N ALA A 43 -25.48 22.31 25.27
CA ALA A 43 -26.20 23.00 24.22
C ALA A 43 -26.72 24.37 24.68
N TRP A 44 -26.60 25.38 23.82
CA TRP A 44 -27.03 26.74 24.10
C TRP A 44 -27.73 27.37 22.88
N PRO A 45 -28.75 28.22 23.10
CA PRO A 45 -29.33 29.00 22.02
C PRO A 45 -28.35 30.08 21.55
N LEU A 46 -28.47 30.50 20.27
CA LEU A 46 -27.57 31.50 19.67
C LEU A 46 -27.53 32.83 20.43
N THR A 47 -28.59 33.18 21.15
CA THR A 47 -28.65 34.37 22.01
C THR A 47 -27.62 34.37 23.13
N GLU A 48 -27.17 33.19 23.58
CA GLU A 48 -26.15 33.02 24.63
C GLU A 48 -24.72 33.11 24.07
N LEU A 49 -24.54 33.24 22.75
CA LEU A 49 -23.21 33.19 22.11
C LEU A 49 -22.21 34.17 22.73
N GLY A 50 -22.65 35.41 22.99
CA GLY A 50 -21.81 36.44 23.60
C GLY A 50 -21.30 36.09 24.99
N ASP A 51 -22.11 35.37 25.77
CA ASP A 51 -21.77 34.95 27.13
C ASP A 51 -21.02 33.61 27.15
N ARG A 52 -21.18 32.76 26.14
CA ARG A 52 -20.41 31.51 26.05
C ARG A 52 -19.00 31.73 25.53
N ILE A 53 -18.82 32.61 24.54
CA ILE A 53 -17.50 32.83 23.91
C ILE A 53 -16.44 33.35 24.89
N GLN A 54 -16.84 34.05 25.97
CA GLN A 54 -15.90 34.47 27.02
C GLN A 54 -15.24 33.31 27.78
N HIS A 55 -15.78 32.09 27.68
CA HIS A 55 -15.25 30.89 28.33
C HIS A 55 -14.49 29.96 27.37
N ALA A 56 -14.49 30.24 26.07
CA ALA A 56 -13.93 29.36 25.05
C ALA A 56 -12.49 29.73 24.67
N ASP A 57 -11.57 28.77 24.73
CA ASP A 57 -10.21 28.93 24.19
C ASP A 57 -10.16 28.69 22.68
N ILE A 58 -11.07 27.85 22.19
CA ILE A 58 -11.22 27.49 20.77
C ILE A 58 -12.66 27.78 20.34
N VAL A 59 -12.83 28.51 19.25
CA VAL A 59 -14.13 28.82 18.65
C VAL A 59 -14.14 28.32 17.21
N ILE A 60 -15.08 27.43 16.88
CA ILE A 60 -15.24 26.93 15.52
C ILE A 60 -16.64 27.30 15.05
N ALA A 61 -16.74 27.96 13.90
CA ALA A 61 -17.99 28.43 13.34
C ALA A 61 -18.24 27.82 11.95
N SER A 62 -19.42 27.27 11.77
CA SER A 62 -19.95 26.86 10.46
C SER A 62 -21.46 26.86 10.52
N THR A 63 -22.07 27.94 10.05
CA THR A 63 -23.50 28.15 10.01
C THR A 63 -23.96 28.46 8.59
N GLY A 64 -25.29 28.43 8.40
CA GLY A 64 -25.93 28.86 7.15
C GLY A 64 -26.38 30.33 7.18
N ALA A 65 -25.74 31.18 7.99
CA ALA A 65 -26.09 32.59 8.07
C ALA A 65 -25.59 33.35 6.83
N SER A 66 -26.36 34.34 6.38
CA SER A 66 -25.96 35.21 5.26
C SER A 66 -25.09 36.41 5.70
N VAL A 67 -24.94 36.61 7.00
CA VAL A 67 -24.18 37.69 7.63
C VAL A 67 -23.41 37.10 8.81
N PRO A 68 -22.18 37.56 9.10
CA PRO A 68 -21.42 37.09 10.24
C PRO A 68 -22.22 37.13 11.55
N VAL A 69 -22.15 36.03 12.30
CA VAL A 69 -22.78 35.88 13.63
C VAL A 69 -21.82 36.29 14.75
N LEU A 70 -20.52 36.32 14.47
CA LEU A 70 -19.45 36.73 15.38
C LEU A 70 -18.78 38.00 14.85
N GLY A 71 -19.12 39.13 15.47
CA GLY A 71 -18.52 40.42 15.13
C GLY A 71 -17.39 40.86 16.06
N LYS A 72 -16.53 41.76 15.58
CA LYS A 72 -15.34 42.27 16.30
C LYS A 72 -15.67 42.76 17.71
N GLY A 73 -16.70 43.61 17.82
CA GLY A 73 -17.10 44.17 19.12
C GLY A 73 -17.56 43.12 20.14
N MET A 74 -18.14 42.00 19.69
CA MET A 74 -18.49 40.88 20.59
C MET A 74 -17.24 40.20 21.11
N VAL A 75 -16.30 39.87 20.22
CA VAL A 75 -15.04 39.20 20.57
C VAL A 75 -14.16 40.08 21.46
N GLU A 76 -14.08 41.39 21.20
CA GLU A 76 -13.36 42.33 22.07
C GLU A 76 -13.91 42.37 23.49
N ARG A 77 -15.24 42.35 23.66
CA ARG A 77 -15.86 42.30 24.99
C ARG A 77 -15.52 40.99 25.71
N ALA A 78 -15.58 39.87 25.00
CA ALA A 78 -15.20 38.57 25.54
C ALA A 78 -13.72 38.54 25.96
N GLN A 79 -12.82 39.09 25.13
CA GLN A 79 -11.40 39.15 25.42
C GLN A 79 -11.06 40.00 26.66
N LYS A 80 -11.81 41.06 26.94
CA LYS A 80 -11.67 41.83 28.18
C LYS A 80 -11.95 40.97 29.42
N VAL A 81 -13.01 40.15 29.39
CA VAL A 81 -13.33 39.22 30.49
C VAL A 81 -12.27 38.13 30.61
N ARG A 82 -11.78 37.63 29.47
CA ARG A 82 -10.71 36.63 29.37
C ARG A 82 -9.32 37.17 29.72
N ARG A 83 -9.19 38.47 30.05
CA ARG A 83 -7.91 39.14 30.31
C ARG A 83 -6.92 38.96 29.16
N HIS A 84 -7.41 39.05 27.93
CA HIS A 84 -6.64 38.92 26.69
C HIS A 84 -5.87 37.60 26.54
N LYS A 85 -6.34 36.52 27.17
CA LYS A 85 -5.82 35.17 26.89
C LYS A 85 -6.00 34.83 25.41
N PRO A 86 -5.04 34.13 24.78
CA PRO A 86 -5.18 33.68 23.40
C PRO A 86 -6.52 32.98 23.14
N MET A 87 -7.12 33.28 21.99
CA MET A 87 -8.30 32.61 21.48
C MET A 87 -8.03 32.15 20.05
N PHE A 88 -8.21 30.87 19.80
CA PHE A 88 -8.07 30.29 18.48
C PHE A 88 -9.45 30.19 17.82
N MET A 89 -9.61 30.77 16.64
CA MET A 89 -10.89 30.83 15.93
C MET A 89 -10.76 30.22 14.54
N VAL A 90 -11.73 29.39 14.15
CA VAL A 90 -11.80 28.76 12.83
C VAL A 90 -13.15 29.06 12.19
N ASP A 91 -13.14 29.75 11.06
CA ASP A 91 -14.31 30.00 10.23
C ASP A 91 -14.36 28.99 9.08
N LEU A 92 -15.32 28.07 9.16
CA LEU A 92 -15.57 27.03 8.17
C LEU A 92 -16.78 27.36 7.28
N ALA A 93 -17.36 28.56 7.37
CA ALA A 93 -18.57 28.94 6.63
C ALA A 93 -18.26 29.72 5.34
N VAL A 94 -19.13 29.52 4.34
CA VAL A 94 -19.18 30.32 3.12
C VAL A 94 -20.66 30.62 2.80
N PRO A 95 -21.16 31.86 2.96
CA PRO A 95 -20.46 33.07 3.44
C PRO A 95 -19.93 32.97 4.88
N ARG A 96 -18.97 33.84 5.24
CA ARG A 96 -18.27 33.82 6.53
C ARG A 96 -19.19 34.03 7.74
N ASP A 97 -18.92 33.29 8.81
CA ASP A 97 -19.59 33.44 10.11
C ASP A 97 -18.91 34.46 11.01
N ILE A 98 -17.62 34.72 10.77
CA ILE A 98 -16.79 35.61 11.60
C ILE A 98 -16.40 36.83 10.76
N GLU A 99 -16.61 38.02 11.31
CA GLU A 99 -16.13 39.27 10.70
C GLU A 99 -14.61 39.23 10.51
N PRO A 100 -14.07 39.55 9.32
CA PRO A 100 -12.62 39.56 9.08
C PRO A 100 -11.84 40.42 10.08
N GLU A 101 -12.42 41.53 10.53
CA GLU A 101 -11.84 42.49 11.47
C GLU A 101 -11.61 41.90 12.87
N VAL A 102 -12.19 40.72 13.18
CA VAL A 102 -11.86 39.94 14.38
C VAL A 102 -10.38 39.50 14.37
N GLY A 103 -9.82 39.24 13.20
CA GLY A 103 -8.40 38.88 13.03
C GLY A 103 -7.42 40.01 13.34
N GLU A 104 -7.90 41.25 13.49
CA GLU A 104 -7.08 42.40 13.90
C GLU A 104 -6.88 42.49 15.42
N ILE A 105 -7.56 41.64 16.21
CA ILE A 105 -7.41 41.61 17.66
C ILE A 105 -6.15 40.81 18.00
N ASP A 106 -5.12 41.44 18.58
CA ASP A 106 -3.80 40.84 18.87
C ASP A 106 -3.84 39.47 19.57
N SER A 107 -4.84 39.26 20.43
CA SER A 107 -5.03 38.02 21.20
C SER A 107 -5.87 36.94 20.51
N VAL A 108 -6.25 37.13 19.24
CA VAL A 108 -7.12 36.23 18.47
C VAL A 108 -6.37 35.73 17.25
N TYR A 109 -6.41 34.42 17.05
CA TYR A 109 -5.83 33.74 15.89
C TYR A 109 -6.98 33.21 15.04
N LEU A 110 -7.36 33.96 14.00
CA LEU A 110 -8.46 33.60 13.10
C LEU A 110 -7.93 32.89 11.86
N TYR A 111 -8.43 31.68 11.62
CA TYR A 111 -8.18 30.88 10.43
C TYR A 111 -9.47 30.62 9.67
N THR A 112 -9.36 30.51 8.37
CA THR A 112 -10.47 30.31 7.45
C THR A 112 -10.30 29.01 6.68
N VAL A 113 -11.33 28.57 5.94
CA VAL A 113 -11.23 27.41 5.05
C VAL A 113 -10.02 27.53 4.11
N ASP A 114 -9.77 28.71 3.56
CA ASP A 114 -8.66 28.96 2.63
C ASP A 114 -7.30 28.78 3.32
N ASP A 115 -7.15 29.25 4.56
CA ASP A 115 -5.91 29.10 5.33
C ASP A 115 -5.63 27.63 5.68
N LEU A 116 -6.68 26.84 5.93
CA LEU A 116 -6.55 25.41 6.20
C LEU A 116 -6.15 24.60 4.96
N GLN A 117 -6.56 25.03 3.76
CA GLN A 117 -6.18 24.36 2.51
C GLN A 117 -4.66 24.34 2.32
N ALA A 118 -3.97 25.44 2.63
CA ALA A 118 -2.52 25.53 2.51
C ALA A 118 -1.79 24.48 3.40
N VAL A 119 -2.32 24.19 4.59
CA VAL A 119 -1.75 23.19 5.52
C VAL A 119 -2.03 21.76 5.02
N VAL A 120 -3.19 21.53 4.40
CA VAL A 120 -3.55 20.21 3.84
C VAL A 120 -2.67 19.86 2.63
N GLU A 121 -2.31 20.83 1.80
CA GLU A 121 -1.42 20.63 0.65
C GLU A 121 -0.01 20.15 1.09
N GLU A 122 0.55 20.71 2.16
CA GLU A 122 1.83 20.26 2.72
C GLU A 122 1.78 18.78 3.19
N GLY A 123 0.65 18.36 3.78
CA GLY A 123 0.45 16.97 4.20
C GLY A 123 0.32 15.97 3.04
N LEU A 124 -0.13 16.41 1.86
CA LEU A 124 -0.27 15.56 0.68
C LEU A 124 1.10 15.23 0.08
N GLU A 125 2.01 16.20 0.01
CA GLU A 125 3.36 16.01 -0.52
C GLU A 125 4.15 14.98 0.30
N GLN A 126 4.08 15.08 1.64
CA GLN A 126 4.72 14.12 2.55
C GLN A 126 4.20 12.70 2.35
N ARG A 127 2.89 12.53 2.13
CA ARG A 127 2.30 11.21 1.86
C ARG A 127 2.75 10.64 0.51
N GLN A 128 2.87 11.47 -0.52
CA GLN A 128 3.36 11.04 -1.83
C GLN A 128 4.83 10.64 -1.80
N GLU A 129 5.66 11.30 -0.99
CA GLU A 129 7.06 10.93 -0.81
C GLU A 129 7.20 9.60 -0.06
N ALA A 130 6.42 9.40 1.02
CA ALA A 130 6.35 8.12 1.72
C ALA A 130 5.90 6.96 0.81
N ALA A 131 4.90 7.19 -0.04
CA ALA A 131 4.44 6.20 -1.02
C ALA A 131 5.52 5.82 -2.04
N ARG A 132 6.25 6.82 -2.58
CA ARG A 132 7.38 6.57 -3.50
C ARG A 132 8.48 5.73 -2.85
N HIS A 133 8.78 5.98 -1.57
CA HIS A 133 9.76 5.19 -0.83
C HIS A 133 9.29 3.74 -0.63
N ALA A 134 8.01 3.55 -0.27
CA ALA A 134 7.43 2.21 -0.14
C ALA A 134 7.50 1.41 -1.47
N ASP A 135 7.19 2.05 -2.60
CA ASP A 135 7.30 1.43 -3.92
C ASP A 135 8.73 0.96 -4.25
N ALA A 136 9.74 1.74 -3.85
CA ALA A 136 11.13 1.36 -4.05
C ALA A 136 11.50 0.10 -3.25
N LEU A 137 11.09 0.03 -1.98
CA LEU A 137 11.32 -1.13 -1.11
C LEU A 137 10.62 -2.39 -1.64
N ILE A 138 9.40 -2.25 -2.16
CA ILE A 138 8.65 -3.38 -2.74
C ILE A 138 9.36 -3.91 -3.99
N ARG A 139 9.89 -3.04 -4.86
CA ARG A 139 10.61 -3.46 -6.06
C ARG A 139 11.88 -4.24 -5.72
N GLU A 140 12.67 -3.76 -4.78
CA GLU A 140 13.88 -4.44 -4.32
C GLU A 140 13.56 -5.83 -3.77
N ALA A 141 12.55 -5.94 -2.89
CA ALA A 141 12.12 -7.21 -2.34
C ALA A 141 11.60 -8.19 -3.42
N LEU A 142 10.92 -7.68 -4.44
CA LEU A 142 10.43 -8.48 -5.55
C LEU A 142 11.58 -9.06 -6.39
N ASP A 143 12.62 -8.26 -6.66
CA ASP A 143 13.79 -8.70 -7.40
C ASP A 143 14.57 -9.78 -6.64
N ASP A 144 14.70 -9.64 -5.32
CA ASP A 144 15.29 -10.65 -4.44
C ASP A 144 14.51 -11.96 -4.47
N TRP A 145 13.19 -11.87 -4.29
CA TRP A 145 12.31 -13.04 -4.32
C TRP A 145 12.33 -13.76 -5.67
N GLN A 146 12.36 -13.02 -6.78
CA GLN A 146 12.48 -13.61 -8.11
C GLN A 146 13.82 -14.35 -8.30
N ARG A 147 14.93 -13.82 -7.77
CA ARG A 147 16.22 -14.51 -7.79
C ARG A 147 16.14 -15.83 -7.01
N GLU A 148 15.52 -15.83 -5.84
CA GLU A 148 15.35 -17.01 -5.01
C GLU A 148 14.51 -18.10 -5.71
N ILE A 149 13.37 -17.73 -6.32
CA ILE A 149 12.51 -18.66 -7.06
C ILE A 149 13.21 -19.28 -8.26
N ARG A 150 13.98 -18.49 -9.02
CA ARG A 150 14.78 -19.02 -10.14
C ARG A 150 15.75 -20.10 -9.65
N GLY A 151 16.34 -19.91 -8.47
CA GLY A 151 17.19 -20.91 -7.81
C GLY A 151 16.45 -22.23 -7.51
N TYR A 152 15.28 -22.16 -6.88
CA TYR A 152 14.50 -23.38 -6.54
C TYR A 152 14.05 -24.17 -7.77
N ARG A 153 13.64 -23.48 -8.85
CA ARG A 153 13.22 -24.15 -10.10
C ARG A 153 14.35 -24.94 -10.76
N ALA A 154 15.58 -24.41 -10.73
CA ALA A 154 16.74 -25.11 -11.24
C ALA A 154 17.04 -26.38 -10.44
N VAL A 155 16.98 -26.31 -9.10
CA VAL A 155 17.20 -27.46 -8.21
C VAL A 155 16.19 -28.58 -8.48
N ASP A 156 14.90 -28.24 -8.59
CA ASP A 156 13.86 -29.23 -8.82
C ASP A 156 13.98 -29.88 -10.21
N THR A 157 14.30 -29.08 -11.24
CA THR A 157 14.53 -29.58 -12.60
C THR A 157 15.72 -30.54 -12.65
N ILE A 158 16.84 -30.20 -11.98
CA ILE A 158 18.02 -31.07 -11.87
C ILE A 158 17.68 -32.38 -11.16
N LYS A 159 16.87 -32.30 -10.09
CA LYS A 159 16.43 -33.48 -9.35
C LYS A 159 15.59 -34.40 -10.23
N GLN A 160 14.57 -33.87 -10.91
CA GLN A 160 13.71 -34.65 -11.82
C GLN A 160 14.51 -35.30 -12.95
N LEU A 161 15.49 -34.59 -13.52
CA LEU A 161 16.37 -35.15 -14.54
C LEU A 161 17.18 -36.34 -14.00
N ARG A 162 17.81 -36.19 -12.83
CA ARG A 162 18.60 -37.25 -12.21
C ARG A 162 17.76 -38.47 -11.87
N ASP A 163 16.63 -38.26 -11.20
CA ASP A 163 15.72 -39.34 -10.79
C ASP A 163 15.22 -40.12 -12.02
N GLY A 164 14.78 -39.41 -13.07
CA GLY A 164 14.34 -40.06 -14.31
C GLY A 164 15.45 -40.83 -15.03
N THR A 165 16.69 -40.33 -15.01
CA THR A 165 17.84 -41.06 -15.60
C THR A 165 18.24 -42.28 -14.78
N GLN A 166 18.15 -42.20 -13.46
CA GLN A 166 18.46 -43.30 -12.56
C GLN A 166 17.44 -44.43 -12.73
N ASP A 167 16.14 -44.11 -12.73
CA ASP A 167 15.06 -45.08 -12.94
C ASP A 167 15.23 -45.86 -14.25
N LEU A 168 15.61 -45.16 -15.33
CA LEU A 168 15.86 -45.77 -16.63
C LEU A 168 17.05 -46.73 -16.58
N SER A 169 18.13 -46.35 -15.89
CA SER A 169 19.32 -47.16 -15.71
C SER A 169 19.01 -48.44 -14.92
N GLU A 170 18.26 -48.33 -13.82
CA GLU A 170 17.86 -49.46 -12.99
C GLU A 170 16.98 -50.46 -13.75
N GLN A 171 16.05 -49.95 -14.57
CA GLN A 171 15.21 -50.80 -15.43
C GLN A 171 16.03 -51.59 -16.47
N GLU A 172 17.01 -50.94 -17.12
CA GLU A 172 17.87 -51.63 -18.08
C GLU A 172 18.85 -52.59 -17.40
N LEU A 173 19.31 -52.28 -16.19
CA LEU A 173 20.15 -53.16 -15.39
C LEU A 173 19.39 -54.42 -14.98
N ALA A 174 18.15 -54.28 -14.49
CA ALA A 174 17.31 -55.41 -14.11
C ALA A 174 17.05 -56.37 -15.31
N ARG A 175 16.84 -55.80 -16.51
CA ARG A 175 16.72 -56.59 -17.75
C ARG A 175 18.00 -57.34 -18.10
N ALA A 176 19.15 -56.68 -17.94
CA ALA A 176 20.45 -57.29 -18.20
C ALA A 176 20.75 -58.43 -17.21
N LEU A 177 20.49 -58.23 -15.92
CA LEU A 177 20.66 -59.25 -14.87
C LEU A 177 19.81 -60.49 -15.17
N LYS A 178 18.52 -60.30 -15.49
CA LYS A 178 17.63 -61.40 -15.87
C LYS A 178 18.12 -62.16 -17.11
N ALA A 179 18.69 -61.45 -18.08
CA ALA A 179 19.27 -62.07 -19.27
C ALA A 179 20.52 -62.92 -18.95
N LEU A 180 21.37 -62.47 -18.03
CA LEU A 180 22.51 -63.24 -17.52
C LEU A 180 22.06 -64.49 -16.77
N GLU A 181 21.07 -64.36 -15.87
CA GLU A 181 20.49 -65.49 -15.12
C GLU A 181 19.88 -66.55 -16.05
N SER A 182 19.35 -66.13 -17.20
CA SER A 182 18.85 -67.05 -18.23
C SER A 182 19.94 -67.75 -19.06
N GLY A 183 21.22 -67.54 -18.74
CA GLY A 183 22.36 -68.23 -19.35
C GLY A 183 22.87 -67.61 -20.65
N LYS A 184 22.47 -66.37 -20.98
CA LYS A 184 22.99 -65.68 -22.18
C LYS A 184 24.47 -65.31 -22.00
N PRO A 185 25.27 -65.27 -23.08
CA PRO A 185 26.66 -64.84 -23.01
C PRO A 185 26.78 -63.43 -22.44
N ALA A 186 27.64 -63.25 -21.43
CA ALA A 186 27.77 -61.98 -20.72
C ALA A 186 28.19 -60.82 -21.63
N ALA A 187 29.08 -61.07 -22.59
CA ALA A 187 29.55 -60.09 -23.56
C ALA A 187 28.39 -59.50 -24.40
N ASP A 188 27.47 -60.35 -24.84
CA ASP A 188 26.33 -59.94 -25.65
C ASP A 188 25.33 -59.12 -24.83
N VAL A 189 25.07 -59.55 -23.58
CA VAL A 189 24.15 -58.85 -22.67
C VAL A 189 24.68 -57.47 -22.30
N LEU A 190 25.97 -57.35 -21.97
CA LEU A 190 26.59 -56.06 -21.62
C LEU A 190 26.63 -55.11 -22.83
N THR A 191 26.96 -55.62 -24.02
CA THR A 191 26.93 -54.83 -25.27
C THR A 191 25.53 -54.32 -25.56
N GLN A 192 24.51 -55.17 -25.39
CA GLN A 192 23.12 -54.78 -25.61
C GLN A 192 22.64 -53.78 -24.56
N HIS A 193 22.98 -53.97 -23.28
CA HIS A 193 22.65 -53.04 -22.20
C HIS A 193 23.24 -51.65 -22.46
N SER A 194 24.53 -51.57 -22.80
CA SER A 194 25.18 -50.30 -23.13
C SER A 194 24.47 -49.59 -24.29
N ARG A 195 24.17 -50.29 -25.39
CA ARG A 195 23.45 -49.71 -26.53
C ARG A 195 22.05 -49.23 -26.16
N ASN A 196 21.29 -50.05 -25.45
CA ASN A 196 19.93 -49.71 -25.05
C ASN A 196 19.89 -48.50 -24.13
N LEU A 197 20.78 -48.46 -23.15
CA LEU A 197 20.85 -47.39 -22.17
C LEU A 197 21.21 -46.06 -22.84
N THR A 198 22.24 -46.05 -23.70
CA THR A 198 22.62 -44.86 -24.50
C THR A 198 21.47 -44.39 -25.40
N ASN A 199 20.83 -45.29 -26.13
CA ASN A 199 19.72 -44.92 -27.01
C ASN A 199 18.53 -44.34 -26.24
N LYS A 200 18.21 -44.91 -25.08
CA LYS A 200 17.11 -44.43 -24.25
C LYS A 200 17.43 -43.08 -23.60
N PHE A 201 18.66 -42.85 -23.16
CA PHE A 201 19.09 -41.54 -22.65
C PHE A 201 19.04 -40.45 -23.73
N LEU A 202 19.47 -40.77 -24.96
CA LEU A 202 19.56 -39.78 -26.03
C LEU A 202 18.24 -39.56 -26.79
N HIS A 203 17.24 -40.43 -26.64
CA HIS A 203 16.02 -40.36 -27.43
C HIS A 203 15.28 -39.02 -27.25
N ALA A 204 14.94 -38.65 -26.01
CA ALA A 204 14.17 -37.43 -25.75
C ALA A 204 14.93 -36.14 -26.10
N PRO A 205 16.22 -35.97 -25.71
CA PRO A 205 17.02 -34.82 -26.16
C PRO A 205 17.13 -34.72 -27.68
N THR A 206 17.35 -35.84 -28.39
CA THR A 206 17.47 -35.84 -29.86
C THR A 206 16.18 -35.42 -30.55
N VAL A 207 15.03 -35.87 -30.04
CA VAL A 207 13.71 -35.47 -30.57
C VAL A 207 13.46 -33.97 -30.32
N ALA A 208 13.77 -33.48 -29.12
CA ALA A 208 13.64 -32.07 -28.78
C ALA A 208 14.54 -31.18 -29.65
N LEU A 209 15.78 -31.59 -29.88
CA LEU A 209 16.73 -30.87 -30.73
C LEU A 209 16.27 -30.79 -32.19
N ARG A 210 15.75 -31.89 -32.74
CA ARG A 210 15.20 -31.90 -34.10
C ARG A 210 14.03 -30.92 -34.22
N SER A 211 13.12 -30.94 -33.24
CA SER A 211 11.98 -30.01 -33.21
C SER A 211 12.42 -28.55 -33.07
N ALA A 212 13.44 -28.27 -32.27
CA ALA A 212 13.98 -26.92 -32.11
C ALA A 212 14.66 -26.40 -33.38
N ALA A 213 15.41 -27.25 -34.09
CA ALA A 213 16.00 -26.92 -35.38
C ALA A 213 14.93 -26.60 -36.44
N GLU A 214 13.84 -27.36 -36.49
CA GLU A 214 12.71 -27.11 -37.40
C GLU A 214 11.98 -25.79 -37.09
N GLN A 215 11.98 -25.36 -35.82
CA GLN A 215 11.29 -24.15 -35.35
C GLN A 215 12.22 -22.92 -35.28
N GLY A 216 13.52 -23.08 -35.54
CA GLY A 216 14.51 -22.00 -35.45
C GLY A 216 14.86 -21.58 -34.01
N ASP A 217 14.63 -22.45 -33.01
CA ASP A 217 15.01 -22.17 -31.62
C ASP A 217 16.51 -22.43 -31.40
N LEU A 218 17.32 -21.41 -31.69
CA LEU A 218 18.77 -21.43 -31.50
C LEU A 218 19.17 -21.52 -30.02
N SER A 219 18.30 -21.10 -29.09
CA SER A 219 18.63 -21.07 -27.67
C SER A 219 18.79 -22.48 -27.05
N LEU A 220 17.99 -23.44 -27.52
CA LEU A 220 18.10 -24.84 -27.09
C LEU A 220 19.35 -25.52 -27.68
N LEU A 221 19.74 -25.15 -28.90
CA LEU A 221 20.97 -25.65 -29.54
C LEU A 221 22.20 -25.19 -28.74
N ASP A 222 22.30 -23.89 -28.46
CA ASP A 222 23.38 -23.32 -27.64
C ASP A 222 23.45 -23.95 -26.24
N ALA A 223 22.29 -24.13 -25.60
CA ALA A 223 22.21 -24.77 -24.29
C ALA A 223 22.73 -26.22 -24.36
N THR A 224 22.45 -26.95 -25.44
CA THR A 224 22.90 -28.33 -25.62
C THR A 224 24.40 -28.42 -25.86
N HIS A 225 24.97 -27.52 -26.65
CA HIS A 225 26.43 -27.39 -26.80
C HIS A 225 27.10 -27.22 -25.44
N ARG A 226 26.56 -26.35 -24.58
CA ARG A 226 27.08 -26.12 -23.23
C ARG A 226 26.87 -27.32 -22.29
N LEU A 227 25.71 -27.96 -22.32
CA LEU A 227 25.37 -29.07 -21.43
C LEU A 227 26.16 -30.34 -21.74
N PHE A 228 26.44 -30.62 -23.02
CA PHE A 228 27.13 -31.82 -23.47
C PHE A 228 28.58 -31.58 -23.90
N SER A 229 29.08 -30.34 -23.79
CA SER A 229 30.43 -29.95 -24.24
C SER A 229 30.70 -30.39 -25.69
N ILE A 230 29.75 -30.12 -26.57
CA ILE A 230 29.89 -30.40 -28.00
C ILE A 230 30.63 -29.21 -28.60
N ASP A 231 31.88 -29.40 -29.02
CA ASP A 231 32.62 -28.37 -29.73
C ASP A 231 31.90 -28.04 -31.05
N GLU A 232 31.78 -26.76 -31.38
CA GLU A 232 31.41 -26.35 -32.74
C GLU A 232 32.47 -26.95 -33.67
N THR A 233 32.11 -27.99 -34.41
CA THR A 233 32.93 -28.41 -35.54
C THR A 233 32.94 -27.23 -36.50
N GLU A 234 34.08 -26.54 -36.59
CA GLU A 234 34.38 -25.60 -37.66
C GLU A 234 33.97 -26.26 -38.98
N ASP A 235 33.01 -25.66 -39.67
CA ASP A 235 32.68 -26.02 -41.05
C ASP A 235 33.96 -25.80 -41.88
N SER A 236 34.69 -26.89 -42.12
CA SER A 236 35.73 -26.95 -43.13
C SER A 236 35.07 -27.21 -44.49
N ASP A 237 35.02 -26.14 -45.29
CA ASP A 237 34.76 -26.03 -46.74
C ASP A 237 33.40 -26.46 -47.33
#